data_AF-A0A424Y2B9-F1
#
_entry.id   AF-A0A424Y2B9-F1
#
_cell.length_a   1.000
_cell.length_b   1.000
_cell.length_c   1.000
_cell.angle_alpha   90.00
_cell.angle_beta   90.00
_cell.angle_gamma   90.00
#
_symmetry.space_group_name_H-M   'P 1'
#
loop_
_entity.id
_entity.type
_entity.pdbx_description
1 polymer ?
#
loop_
_entity_poly.entity_id
_entity_poly.type
_entity_poly.pdbx_seq_one_letter_code
_entity_poly.pdbx_strand_id
1 'polypeptide(L)'
;MKRYLLLAILLLAIVSFGCAKKPAAPEPEPPKQEAKVEPAPAPKPEPTAPPQPTAREIYEQNYSMLPTTHTVVKGECLWWIAEYRQVYNDPFMWPLIYKANRDKINNPDLIYPGQVFQVPRSYQLSEVKESRQQAGAPKPYLPPQAATLPADIRAELGWSF
;
A
#
# COMPACT_ATOMS: atom_id res chain seq x y z
N MET A 1 -21.49 -1.66 48.07
CA MET A 1 -22.33 -2.84 47.78
C MET A 1 -21.70 -3.56 46.58
N LYS A 2 -20.64 -4.38 46.68
CA LYS A 2 -20.44 -5.66 47.38
C LYS A 2 -21.33 -6.80 46.85
N ARG A 3 -20.93 -7.39 45.71
CA ARG A 3 -21.19 -8.79 45.34
C ARG A 3 -19.99 -9.34 44.54
N TYR A 4 -18.97 -9.77 45.27
CA TYR A 4 -18.02 -10.78 44.81
C TYR A 4 -18.54 -12.14 45.30
N LEU A 5 -18.66 -13.12 44.41
CA LEU A 5 -18.71 -14.56 44.74
C LEU A 5 -18.40 -15.33 43.44
N LEU A 6 -17.14 -15.66 43.16
CA LEU A 6 -16.47 -16.94 43.46
C LEU A 6 -17.09 -18.14 42.73
N LEU A 7 -16.33 -18.77 41.83
CA LEU A 7 -15.88 -20.18 41.97
C LEU A 7 -15.00 -20.63 40.79
N ALA A 8 -13.89 -21.28 41.14
CA ALA A 8 -12.81 -21.78 40.30
C ALA A 8 -12.90 -23.31 40.16
N ILE A 9 -12.63 -23.86 38.96
CA ILE A 9 -12.38 -25.30 38.67
C ILE A 9 -11.70 -25.32 37.27
N LEU A 10 -10.66 -26.06 36.89
CA LEU A 10 -9.63 -26.93 37.47
C LEU A 10 -8.84 -27.41 36.22
N LEU A 11 -7.52 -27.54 36.35
CA LEU A 11 -6.58 -28.19 35.44
C LEU A 11 -7.11 -29.42 34.67
N LEU A 12 -6.77 -29.53 33.38
CA LEU A 12 -6.29 -30.79 32.83
C LEU A 12 -5.41 -30.57 31.58
N ALA A 13 -4.11 -30.88 31.73
CA ALA A 13 -3.12 -30.98 30.68
C ALA A 13 -2.80 -32.45 30.45
N ILE A 14 -3.10 -32.99 29.26
CA ILE A 14 -2.56 -34.27 28.71
C ILE A 14 -2.60 -34.11 27.16
N VAL A 15 -1.51 -33.66 26.52
CA VAL A 15 -0.49 -34.48 25.82
C VAL A 15 -1.08 -35.57 24.93
N SER A 16 -1.01 -35.41 23.60
CA SER A 16 -0.45 -36.43 22.69
C SER A 16 -0.33 -35.92 21.25
N PHE A 17 0.87 -36.15 20.73
CA PHE A 17 1.33 -35.95 19.37
C PHE A 17 0.44 -36.64 18.32
N GLY A 18 0.29 -35.99 17.16
CA GLY A 18 -0.36 -36.56 15.98
C GLY A 18 0.34 -36.16 14.68
N CYS A 19 1.67 -36.33 14.59
CA CYS A 19 2.38 -36.32 13.31
C CYS A 19 2.23 -37.70 12.66
N ALA A 20 1.35 -37.83 11.66
CA ALA A 20 1.35 -39.01 10.79
C ALA A 20 2.37 -38.80 9.64
N LYS A 21 3.59 -39.30 9.85
CA LYS A 21 4.64 -39.42 8.82
C LYS A 21 4.40 -40.72 8.04
N LYS A 22 4.07 -40.63 6.75
CA LYS A 22 3.96 -41.79 5.86
C LYS A 22 5.37 -42.29 5.48
N PRO A 23 5.67 -43.60 5.56
CA PRO A 23 6.97 -44.14 5.18
C PRO A 23 7.18 -44.19 3.66
N ALA A 24 8.41 -43.91 3.23
CA ALA A 24 8.95 -44.27 1.93
C ALA A 24 9.77 -45.56 2.06
N ALA A 25 9.66 -46.45 1.06
CA ALA A 25 10.51 -47.62 0.81
C ALA A 25 10.38 -48.03 -0.69
N PRO A 26 11.36 -48.73 -1.30
CA PRO A 26 12.01 -48.26 -2.54
C PRO A 26 11.85 -49.15 -3.81
N GLU A 27 12.25 -48.55 -4.95
CA GLU A 27 12.86 -49.11 -6.19
C GLU A 27 12.04 -50.01 -7.15
N PRO A 28 12.36 -50.04 -8.49
CA PRO A 28 13.70 -49.98 -9.10
C PRO A 28 13.93 -48.95 -10.23
N GLU A 29 15.17 -48.48 -10.36
CA GLU A 29 15.73 -47.88 -11.58
C GLU A 29 15.94 -48.95 -12.67
N PRO A 30 15.79 -48.59 -13.96
CA PRO A 30 16.94 -48.68 -14.88
C PRO A 30 16.88 -47.66 -16.05
N PRO A 31 17.93 -47.56 -16.90
CA PRO A 31 19.35 -47.47 -16.64
C PRO A 31 19.92 -46.10 -17.08
N LYS A 32 21.07 -45.75 -16.49
CA LYS A 32 21.93 -44.64 -16.90
C LYS A 32 22.45 -44.86 -18.33
N GLN A 33 22.00 -44.04 -19.28
CA GLN A 33 22.66 -43.88 -20.58
C GLN A 33 23.40 -42.54 -20.58
N GLU A 34 24.74 -42.62 -20.56
CA GLU A 34 25.61 -41.53 -20.98
C GLU A 34 25.43 -41.29 -22.48
N ALA A 35 24.58 -40.33 -22.82
CA ALA A 35 24.53 -39.76 -24.17
C ALA A 35 25.41 -38.50 -24.19
N LYS A 36 26.62 -38.70 -24.71
CA LYS A 36 27.45 -37.76 -25.46
C LYS A 36 26.77 -36.40 -25.74
N VAL A 37 27.34 -35.33 -25.18
CA VAL A 37 26.99 -33.94 -25.49
C VAL A 37 27.22 -33.69 -26.97
N GLU A 38 26.12 -33.47 -27.70
CA GLU A 38 26.10 -32.84 -29.02
C GLU A 38 25.32 -31.53 -28.86
N PRO A 39 25.85 -30.36 -29.29
CA PRO A 39 25.18 -29.09 -29.04
C PRO A 39 23.88 -29.04 -29.84
N ALA A 40 22.75 -28.99 -29.14
CA ALA A 40 21.45 -28.70 -29.74
C ALA A 40 21.50 -27.30 -30.39
N PRO A 41 20.94 -27.13 -31.61
CA PRO A 41 20.93 -25.85 -32.29
C PRO A 41 20.13 -24.82 -31.47
N ALA A 42 20.62 -23.59 -31.48
CA ALA A 42 20.04 -22.44 -30.78
C ALA A 42 18.51 -22.37 -30.97
N PRO A 43 17.72 -22.08 -29.91
CA PRO A 43 16.29 -21.90 -30.05
C PRO A 43 16.03 -20.73 -30.99
N LYS A 44 15.31 -21.03 -32.09
CA LYS A 44 14.75 -20.06 -33.01
C LYS A 44 13.80 -19.14 -32.22
N PRO A 45 13.81 -17.81 -32.41
CA PRO A 45 12.99 -16.90 -31.60
C PRO A 45 11.50 -17.19 -31.86
N GLU A 46 10.80 -17.67 -30.83
CA GLU A 46 9.35 -17.63 -30.78
C GLU A 46 8.90 -16.16 -30.82
N PRO A 47 7.79 -15.83 -31.51
CA PRO A 47 7.22 -14.49 -31.48
C PRO A 47 6.91 -14.08 -30.03
N THR A 48 7.68 -13.13 -29.50
CA THR A 48 7.53 -12.61 -28.14
C THR A 48 6.11 -12.04 -27.99
N ALA A 49 5.32 -12.62 -27.09
CA ALA A 49 4.13 -11.94 -26.59
C ALA A 49 4.53 -10.53 -26.09
N PRO A 50 3.69 -9.50 -26.26
CA PRO A 50 4.03 -8.15 -25.79
C PRO A 50 4.43 -8.20 -24.31
N PRO A 51 5.43 -7.40 -23.88
CA PRO A 51 5.88 -7.42 -22.49
C PRO A 51 4.70 -7.11 -21.55
N GLN A 52 4.48 -7.95 -20.54
CA GLN A 52 3.49 -7.66 -19.51
C GLN A 52 3.95 -6.45 -18.67
N PRO A 53 3.03 -5.58 -18.21
CA PRO A 53 3.39 -4.46 -17.34
C PRO A 53 4.05 -4.92 -16.04
N THR A 54 5.10 -4.23 -15.62
CA THR A 54 5.77 -4.38 -14.33
C THR A 54 4.86 -3.94 -13.18
N ALA A 55 5.16 -4.37 -11.95
CA ALA A 55 4.41 -3.94 -10.75
C ALA A 55 4.36 -2.41 -10.59
N ARG A 56 5.47 -1.73 -10.93
CA ARG A 56 5.55 -0.27 -10.92
C ARG A 56 4.61 0.37 -11.95
N GLU A 57 4.61 -0.14 -13.18
CA GLU A 57 3.73 0.38 -14.24
C GLU A 57 2.25 0.17 -13.89
N ILE A 58 1.91 -0.99 -13.32
CA ILE A 58 0.55 -1.25 -12.81
C ILE A 58 0.19 -0.25 -11.71
N TYR A 59 1.11 0.02 -10.78
CA TYR A 59 0.90 1.00 -9.72
C TYR A 59 0.69 2.42 -10.29
N GLU A 60 1.55 2.86 -11.21
CA GLU A 60 1.46 4.17 -11.86
C GLU A 60 0.16 4.32 -12.65
N GLN A 61 -0.25 3.27 -13.37
CA GLN A 61 -1.53 3.22 -14.06
C GLN A 61 -2.69 3.39 -13.08
N ASN A 62 -2.73 2.60 -12.00
CA ASN A 62 -3.77 2.72 -10.97
C ASN A 62 -3.78 4.10 -10.31
N TYR A 63 -2.60 4.65 -10.01
CA TYR A 63 -2.45 5.97 -9.42
C TYR A 63 -2.95 7.08 -10.37
N SER A 64 -2.71 6.93 -11.68
CA SER A 64 -3.18 7.89 -12.70
C SER A 64 -4.71 7.93 -12.86
N MET A 65 -5.41 6.87 -12.43
CA MET A 65 -6.88 6.80 -12.45
C MET A 65 -7.55 7.41 -11.21
N LEU A 66 -6.76 7.82 -10.20
CA LEU A 66 -7.31 8.44 -9.00
C LEU A 66 -7.92 9.82 -9.30
N PRO A 67 -8.97 10.23 -8.57
CA PRO A 67 -9.65 11.49 -8.82
C PRO A 67 -8.70 12.68 -8.62
N THR A 68 -8.65 13.62 -9.56
CA THR A 68 -7.85 14.85 -9.43
C THR A 68 -8.61 16.00 -8.77
N THR A 69 -9.88 15.78 -8.43
CA THR A 69 -10.72 16.75 -7.72
C THR A 69 -11.56 16.07 -6.65
N HIS A 70 -12.00 16.84 -5.66
CA HIS A 70 -12.95 16.42 -4.64
C HIS A 70 -14.02 17.50 -4.48
N THR A 71 -15.29 17.09 -4.45
CA THR A 71 -16.41 17.98 -4.12
C THR A 71 -16.71 17.85 -2.63
N VAL A 72 -16.58 18.96 -1.90
CA VAL A 72 -16.80 19.01 -0.46
C VAL A 72 -18.25 18.62 -0.14
N VAL A 73 -18.43 17.67 0.78
CA VAL A 73 -19.74 17.31 1.31
C VAL A 73 -19.95 17.88 2.71
N LYS A 74 -21.21 17.85 3.17
CA LYS A 74 -21.59 18.43 4.47
C LYS A 74 -20.82 17.79 5.62
N GLY A 75 -20.14 18.63 6.40
CA GLY A 75 -19.39 18.23 7.58
C GLY A 75 -17.91 17.99 7.33
N GLU A 76 -17.42 18.01 6.10
CA GLU A 76 -16.00 17.79 5.83
C GLU A 76 -15.10 18.96 6.25
N CYS A 77 -13.86 18.62 6.59
CA CYS A 77 -12.74 19.54 6.69
C CYS A 77 -11.58 19.01 5.83
N LEU A 78 -10.59 19.86 5.55
CA LEU A 78 -9.46 19.49 4.70
C LEU A 78 -8.69 18.25 5.21
N TRP A 79 -8.62 18.07 6.53
CA TRP A 79 -8.02 16.91 7.19
C TRP A 79 -8.72 15.60 6.78
N TRP A 80 -10.05 15.54 6.89
CA TRP A 80 -10.83 14.35 6.51
C TRP A 80 -10.80 14.09 5.01
N ILE A 81 -10.75 15.13 4.18
CA ILE A 81 -10.61 14.96 2.73
C ILE A 81 -9.26 14.27 2.42
N ALA A 82 -8.17 14.71 3.04
CA ALA A 82 -6.85 14.11 2.84
C ALA A 82 -6.75 12.65 3.35
N GLU A 83 -7.55 12.29 4.36
CA GLU A 83 -7.62 10.94 4.93
C GLU A 83 -8.21 9.91 3.97
N TYR A 84 -9.02 10.30 2.98
CA TYR A 84 -9.60 9.33 2.05
C TYR A 84 -8.53 8.58 1.25
N ARG A 85 -8.74 7.26 1.07
CA ARG A 85 -7.83 6.38 0.31
C ARG A 85 -7.58 6.87 -1.11
N GLN A 86 -8.63 7.34 -1.78
CA GLN A 86 -8.53 7.88 -3.13
C GLN A 86 -7.87 9.26 -3.19
N VAL A 87 -7.68 9.94 -2.06
CA VAL A 87 -6.99 11.24 -1.96
C VAL A 87 -5.53 10.98 -1.59
N TYR A 88 -5.16 11.00 -0.32
CA TYR A 88 -3.78 10.74 0.11
C TYR A 88 -3.66 9.57 1.09
N ASN A 89 -4.78 9.09 1.62
CA ASN A 89 -4.79 8.15 2.74
C ASN A 89 -3.90 8.61 3.91
N ASP A 90 -3.79 9.93 4.07
CA ASP A 90 -2.91 10.57 5.05
C ASP A 90 -3.48 11.95 5.39
N PRO A 91 -4.13 12.10 6.56
CA PRO A 91 -4.75 13.36 6.92
C PRO A 91 -3.75 14.51 7.06
N PHE A 92 -2.49 14.23 7.40
CA PHE A 92 -1.45 15.24 7.53
C PHE A 92 -1.02 15.86 6.18
N MET A 93 -1.55 15.34 5.06
CA MET A 93 -1.34 15.89 3.72
C MET A 93 -2.39 16.95 3.32
N TRP A 94 -3.31 17.33 4.22
CA TRP A 94 -4.31 18.37 3.95
C TRP A 94 -3.73 19.73 3.49
N PRO A 95 -2.52 20.17 3.94
CA PRO A 95 -1.93 21.41 3.44
C PRO A 95 -1.65 21.41 1.93
N LEU A 96 -1.43 20.25 1.29
CA LEU A 96 -1.30 20.16 -0.17
C LEU A 96 -2.60 20.56 -0.88
N ILE A 97 -3.75 20.09 -0.37
CA ILE A 97 -5.08 20.47 -0.89
C ILE A 97 -5.27 21.96 -0.71
N TYR A 98 -4.96 22.49 0.47
CA TYR A 98 -5.07 23.92 0.73
C TYR A 98 -4.20 24.72 -0.26
N LYS A 99 -2.93 24.31 -0.46
CA LYS A 99 -1.94 25.03 -1.31
C LYS A 99 -2.42 25.13 -2.75
N ALA A 100 -2.99 24.04 -3.27
CA ALA A 100 -3.50 23.98 -4.64
C ALA A 100 -4.81 24.76 -4.87
N ASN A 101 -5.50 25.20 -3.80
CA ASN A 101 -6.82 25.82 -3.88
C ASN A 101 -6.89 27.16 -3.11
N ARG A 102 -5.75 27.86 -2.97
CA ARG A 102 -5.67 29.17 -2.28
C ARG A 102 -6.57 30.23 -2.90
N ASP A 103 -6.89 30.10 -4.19
CA ASP A 103 -7.84 30.93 -4.93
C ASP A 103 -9.30 30.71 -4.49
N LYS A 104 -9.61 29.56 -3.90
CA LYS A 104 -10.97 29.16 -3.47
C LYS A 104 -11.16 29.09 -1.97
N ILE A 105 -10.06 29.01 -1.20
CA ILE A 105 -10.05 28.81 0.23
C ILE A 105 -9.36 30.01 0.89
N ASN A 106 -10.17 30.93 1.44
CA ASN A 106 -9.65 32.09 2.16
C ASN A 106 -9.16 31.72 3.57
N ASN A 107 -9.86 30.79 4.22
CA ASN A 107 -9.50 30.27 5.54
C ASN A 107 -9.53 28.73 5.47
N PRO A 108 -8.42 28.02 5.77
CA PRO A 108 -8.38 26.56 5.71
C PRO A 108 -9.36 25.86 6.67
N ASP A 109 -9.78 26.55 7.74
CA ASP A 109 -10.75 26.03 8.71
C ASP A 109 -12.21 26.24 8.28
N LEU A 110 -12.46 26.99 7.19
CA LEU A 110 -13.80 27.32 6.70
C LEU A 110 -13.96 26.91 5.24
N ILE A 111 -14.33 25.64 5.04
CA ILE A 111 -14.76 25.10 3.75
C ILE A 111 -16.27 24.81 3.76
N TYR A 112 -16.90 24.85 2.59
CA TYR A 112 -18.34 24.79 2.42
C TYR A 112 -18.75 23.66 1.47
N PRO A 113 -19.90 23.00 1.72
CA PRO A 113 -20.41 21.97 0.82
C PRO A 113 -20.60 22.49 -0.62
N GLY A 114 -20.28 21.65 -1.59
CA GLY A 114 -20.36 21.96 -3.02
C GLY A 114 -19.12 22.66 -3.59
N GLN A 115 -18.17 23.10 -2.76
CA GLN A 115 -16.88 23.56 -3.27
C GLN A 115 -16.12 22.41 -3.94
N VAL A 116 -15.46 22.69 -5.06
CA VAL A 116 -14.66 21.71 -5.80
C VAL A 116 -13.19 22.06 -5.68
N PHE A 117 -12.43 21.20 -4.99
CA PHE A 117 -11.01 21.36 -4.76
C PHE A 117 -10.20 20.45 -5.67
N GLN A 118 -9.09 20.99 -6.19
CA GLN A 118 -8.04 20.22 -6.83
C GLN A 118 -7.32 19.36 -5.79
N VAL A 119 -7.02 18.13 -6.16
CA VAL A 119 -6.21 17.18 -5.40
C VAL A 119 -4.93 16.93 -6.22
N PRO A 120 -3.83 17.65 -5.93
CA PRO A 120 -2.56 17.44 -6.62
C PRO A 120 -2.13 15.98 -6.62
N ARG A 121 -1.62 15.52 -7.76
CA ARG A 121 -1.08 14.15 -7.96
C ARG A 121 0.41 14.11 -8.23
N SER A 122 0.99 15.25 -8.59
CA SER A 122 2.42 15.44 -8.79
C SER A 122 2.93 16.37 -7.70
N TYR A 123 3.83 15.86 -6.88
CA TYR A 123 4.50 16.55 -5.78
C TYR A 123 5.70 15.70 -5.36
N GLN A 124 6.66 16.31 -4.68
CA GLN A 124 7.89 15.62 -4.24
C GLN A 124 7.82 15.20 -2.77
N LEU A 125 8.71 14.27 -2.35
CA LEU A 125 8.80 13.85 -0.94
C LEU A 125 9.05 15.02 0.02
N SER A 126 9.79 16.04 -0.41
CA SER A 126 9.99 17.27 0.38
C SER A 126 8.67 17.97 0.68
N GLU A 127 7.78 18.11 -0.31
CA GLU A 127 6.47 18.74 -0.13
C GLU A 127 5.56 17.91 0.77
N VAL A 128 5.64 16.57 0.70
CA VAL A 128 4.93 15.68 1.65
C VAL A 128 5.41 15.92 3.08
N LYS A 129 6.73 15.98 3.29
CA LYS A 129 7.32 16.24 4.62
C LYS A 129 6.94 17.62 5.15
N GLU A 130 7.01 18.65 4.32
CA GLU A 130 6.60 20.02 4.66
C GLU A 130 5.12 20.09 5.04
N SER A 131 4.26 19.47 4.23
CA SER A 131 2.83 19.37 4.50
C SER A 131 2.57 18.71 5.85
N ARG A 132 3.20 17.55 6.09
CA ARG A 132 3.07 16.82 7.35
C ARG A 132 3.58 17.63 8.54
N GLN A 133 4.71 18.32 8.40
CA GLN A 133 5.26 19.21 9.41
C GLN A 133 4.29 20.36 9.73
N GLN A 134 3.74 21.03 8.70
CA GLN A 134 2.78 22.12 8.88
C GLN A 134 1.49 21.64 9.57
N ALA A 135 1.03 20.42 9.27
CA ALA A 135 -0.14 19.80 9.89
C ALA A 135 0.13 19.27 11.32
N GLY A 136 1.34 19.41 11.86
CA GLY A 136 1.69 18.96 13.20
C GLY A 136 1.93 17.45 13.33
N ALA A 137 2.29 16.77 12.24
CA ALA A 137 2.71 15.36 12.29
C ALA A 137 3.95 15.18 13.17
N PRO A 138 4.16 14.01 13.80
CA PRO A 138 5.39 13.74 14.53
C PRO A 138 6.60 13.61 13.59
N LYS A 139 7.79 14.01 14.07
CA LYS A 139 9.07 13.73 13.41
C LYS A 139 9.22 12.20 13.24
N PRO A 140 9.81 11.72 12.11
CA PRO A 140 10.55 12.46 11.08
C PRO A 140 9.68 13.02 9.94
N TYR A 141 8.37 13.17 10.13
CA TYR A 141 7.42 13.65 9.12
C TYR A 141 7.35 12.78 7.85
N LEU A 142 7.78 11.52 7.94
CA LEU A 142 7.60 10.55 6.86
C LEU A 142 6.13 10.12 6.77
N PRO A 143 5.56 9.99 5.56
CA PRO A 143 4.22 9.46 5.38
C PRO A 143 4.14 8.01 5.86
N PRO A 144 2.96 7.52 6.29
CA PRO A 144 2.76 6.11 6.56
C PRO A 144 2.89 5.29 5.27
N GLN A 145 3.32 4.02 5.35
CA GLN A 145 3.45 3.14 4.18
C GLN A 145 2.15 2.95 3.40
N ALA A 146 1.01 3.09 4.09
CA ALA A 146 -0.32 3.02 3.50
C ALA A 146 -0.73 4.28 2.73
N ALA A 147 0.05 5.36 2.77
CA ALA A 147 -0.27 6.60 2.04
C ALA A 147 -0.33 6.35 0.53
N THR A 148 -1.29 7.02 -0.11
CA THR A 148 -1.49 7.00 -1.56
C THR A 148 -0.57 8.04 -2.19
N LEU A 149 0.61 7.60 -2.64
CA LEU A 149 1.71 8.47 -3.09
C LEU A 149 2.10 8.20 -4.56
N PRO A 150 2.73 9.16 -5.26
CA PRO A 150 3.39 8.92 -6.54
C PRO A 150 4.41 7.77 -6.45
N ALA A 151 4.57 7.03 -7.55
CA ALA A 151 5.49 5.89 -7.61
C ALA A 151 6.94 6.28 -7.29
N ASP A 152 7.38 7.47 -7.73
CA ASP A 152 8.71 7.98 -7.46
C ASP A 152 8.97 8.17 -5.96
N ILE A 153 8.00 8.68 -5.21
CA ILE A 153 8.13 8.83 -3.75
C ILE A 153 8.21 7.46 -3.08
N ARG A 154 7.41 6.48 -3.52
CA ARG A 154 7.49 5.11 -2.99
C ARG A 154 8.86 4.50 -3.24
N ALA A 155 9.41 4.68 -4.45
CA ALA A 155 10.76 4.23 -4.80
C ALA A 155 11.83 4.90 -3.94
N GLU A 156 11.75 6.23 -3.76
CA GLU A 156 12.67 6.99 -2.91
C GLU A 156 12.65 6.51 -1.45
N LEU A 157 11.47 6.12 -0.96
CA LEU A 157 11.29 5.55 0.39
C LEU A 157 11.64 4.05 0.48
N GLY A 158 12.02 3.42 -0.63
CA GLY A 158 12.34 1.99 -0.69
C GLY A 158 11.13 1.07 -0.49
N TRP A 159 9.92 1.55 -0.81
CA TRP A 159 8.68 0.78 -0.68
C TRP A 159 8.39 -0.01 -1.94
N SER A 160 7.75 -1.17 -1.78
CA SER A 160 7.25 -1.98 -2.90
C SER A 160 6.03 -1.32 -3.57
N PHE A 161 5.75 -1.73 -4.80
CA PHE A 161 4.58 -1.33 -5.58
C PHE A 161 3.42 -2.31 -5.41
#